data_AF-A0A557SUD4-F1
#
_entry.id   AF-A0A557SUD4-F1
#
_cell.length_a   1.000
_cell.length_b   1.000
_cell.length_c   1.000
_cell.angle_alpha   90.00
_cell.angle_beta   90.00
_cell.angle_gamma   90.00
#
_symmetry.space_group_name_H-M   'P 1'
#
loop_
_entity.id
_entity.type
_entity.pdbx_description
1 polymer ?
#
loop_
_entity_poly.entity_id
_entity_poly.type
_entity_poly.pdbx_seq_one_letter_code
_entity_poly.pdbx_strand_id
1 'polypeptide(L)'
;MSGIDTIVKKFDEFENSMKEGLPKVDERLVIDMLHRMKRDDSPMYTIEIFLKEKPNSDEIRSIITEGLGVMPALYDHGTHIVVAHRFNLQMLEYISNNLNVEKIRGTFTGAGRGASIGPVFERDDKPDY
;
A
#
# COMPACT_ATOMS: atom_id res chain seq x y z
N MET A 1 33.18 15.77 2.40
CA MET A 1 31.81 15.37 2.78
C MET A 1 31.91 14.45 3.97
N SER A 2 31.19 14.74 5.05
CA SER A 2 31.14 13.85 6.22
C SER A 2 30.33 12.59 5.90
N GLY A 3 30.51 11.54 6.70
CA GLY A 3 29.66 10.34 6.61
C GLY A 3 28.18 10.67 6.86
N ILE A 4 27.91 11.66 7.72
CA ILE A 4 26.54 12.13 8.03
C ILE A 4 25.91 12.79 6.80
N ASP A 5 26.63 13.69 6.12
CA ASP A 5 26.12 14.36 4.91
C ASP A 5 25.74 13.35 3.82
N THR A 6 26.52 12.27 3.73
CA THR A 6 26.26 11.19 2.77
C THR A 6 25.00 10.41 3.11
N ILE A 7 24.73 10.17 4.40
CA ILE A 7 23.51 9.51 4.86
C ILE A 7 22.29 10.38 4.54
N VAL A 8 22.34 11.68 4.88
CA VAL A 8 21.25 12.63 4.61
C VAL A 8 20.94 12.67 3.12
N LYS A 9 21.96 12.87 2.26
CA LYS A 9 21.77 12.91 0.79
C LYS A 9 21.13 11.63 0.24
N LYS A 10 21.58 10.46 0.69
CA LYS A 10 21.02 9.17 0.24
C LYS A 10 19.59 8.96 0.72
N PHE A 11 19.27 9.46 1.91
CA PHE A 11 17.90 9.42 2.41
C PHE A 11 16.98 10.30 1.56
N ASP A 12 17.40 11.53 1.23
CA ASP A 12 16.64 12.42 0.34
C ASP A 12 16.43 11.79 -1.06
N GLU A 13 17.48 11.19 -1.63
CA GLU A 13 17.40 10.48 -2.92
C GLU A 13 16.41 9.31 -2.87
N PHE A 14 16.41 8.57 -1.76
CA PHE A 14 15.50 7.45 -1.53
C PHE A 14 14.05 7.92 -1.35
N GLU A 15 13.79 8.95 -0.55
CA GLU A 15 12.46 9.55 -0.39
C GLU A 15 11.89 10.04 -1.72
N ASN A 16 12.70 10.73 -2.53
CA ASN A 16 12.26 11.17 -3.86
C ASN A 16 11.94 9.99 -4.78
N SER A 17 12.76 8.94 -4.76
CA SER A 17 12.50 7.73 -5.55
C SER A 17 11.19 7.03 -5.15
N MET A 18 10.85 7.02 -3.86
CA MET A 18 9.56 6.48 -3.40
C MET A 18 8.38 7.31 -3.91
N LYS A 19 8.47 8.64 -3.83
CA LYS A 19 7.43 9.57 -4.32
C LYS A 19 7.25 9.47 -5.83
N GLU A 20 8.31 9.24 -6.58
CA GLU A 20 8.26 9.10 -8.03
C GLU A 20 7.69 7.74 -8.46
N GLY A 21 8.15 6.65 -7.84
CA GLY A 21 7.74 5.29 -8.22
C GLY A 21 6.36 4.88 -7.67
N LEU A 22 5.99 5.35 -6.49
CA LEU A 22 4.74 5.00 -5.80
C LEU A 22 4.04 6.25 -5.22
N PRO A 23 3.69 7.25 -6.04
CA PRO A 23 3.21 8.56 -5.59
C PRO A 23 1.92 8.53 -4.76
N LYS A 24 1.17 7.43 -4.84
CA LYS A 24 -0.13 7.26 -4.15
C LYS A 24 -0.01 6.41 -2.89
N VAL A 25 1.17 5.87 -2.60
CA VAL A 25 1.42 4.95 -1.48
C VAL A 25 2.04 5.72 -0.32
N ASP A 26 1.57 5.47 0.90
CA ASP A 26 2.17 6.01 2.11
C ASP A 26 3.64 5.56 2.24
N GLU A 27 4.56 6.52 2.37
CA GLU A 27 6.01 6.27 2.45
C GLU A 27 6.37 5.32 3.60
N ARG A 28 5.62 5.39 4.72
CA ARG A 28 5.84 4.50 5.87
C ARG A 28 5.57 3.04 5.49
N LEU A 29 4.55 2.79 4.67
CA LEU A 29 4.26 1.46 4.16
C LEU A 29 5.41 0.98 3.26
N VAL A 30 5.91 1.83 2.36
CA VAL A 30 7.02 1.47 1.45
C VAL A 30 8.28 1.10 2.24
N ILE A 31 8.65 1.92 3.24
CA ILE A 31 9.80 1.68 4.12
C ILE A 31 9.62 0.36 4.90
N ASP A 32 8.46 0.15 5.53
CA ASP A 32 8.17 -1.06 6.29
C ASP A 32 8.23 -2.32 5.40
N MET A 33 7.65 -2.26 4.19
CA MET A 33 7.73 -3.34 3.21
C MET A 33 9.16 -3.66 2.81
N LEU A 34 9.97 -2.65 2.45
CA LEU A 34 11.37 -2.85 2.08
C LEU A 34 12.19 -3.49 3.21
N HIS A 35 11.90 -3.15 4.47
CA HIS A 35 12.56 -3.78 5.61
C HIS A 35 12.19 -5.26 5.74
N ARG A 36 10.92 -5.63 5.54
CA ARG A 36 10.44 -7.01 5.68
C ARG A 36 10.79 -7.89 4.48
N MET A 37 10.80 -7.32 3.28
CA MET A 37 11.19 -8.00 2.04
C MET A 37 12.63 -8.53 2.05
N LYS A 38 13.49 -8.03 2.96
CA LYS A 38 14.82 -8.61 3.20
C LYS A 38 14.78 -10.05 3.73
N ARG A 39 13.64 -10.50 4.27
CA ARG A 39 13.46 -11.83 4.89
C ARG A 39 12.31 -12.62 4.28
N ASP A 40 11.31 -11.94 3.74
CA ASP A 40 10.14 -12.52 3.09
C ASP A 40 9.72 -11.63 1.92
N ASP A 41 9.97 -12.08 0.68
CA ASP A 41 9.72 -11.32 -0.56
C ASP A 41 8.26 -10.84 -0.73
N SER A 42 7.30 -11.41 0.01
CA SER A 42 5.90 -10.98 -0.03
C SER A 42 5.25 -11.10 1.34
N PRO A 43 5.53 -10.18 2.28
CA PRO A 43 4.98 -10.26 3.63
C PRO A 43 3.46 -10.07 3.62
N MET A 44 2.77 -10.59 4.64
CA MET A 44 1.32 -10.43 4.74
C MET A 44 0.96 -9.03 5.23
N TYR A 45 0.15 -8.30 4.46
CA TYR A 45 -0.39 -7.00 4.82
C TYR A 45 -1.91 -6.97 4.74
N THR A 46 -2.51 -6.13 5.57
CA THR A 46 -3.83 -5.55 5.28
C THR A 46 -3.59 -4.22 4.60
N ILE A 47 -3.90 -4.13 3.31
CA ILE A 47 -3.76 -2.94 2.48
C ILE A 47 -5.14 -2.28 2.36
N GLU A 48 -5.15 -0.97 2.59
CA GLU A 48 -6.32 -0.09 2.51
C GLU A 48 -6.13 0.88 1.35
N ILE A 49 -7.03 0.85 0.38
CA ILE A 49 -6.96 1.62 -0.86
C ILE A 49 -8.16 2.57 -0.86
N PHE A 50 -7.87 3.85 -0.88
CA PHE A 50 -8.85 4.93 -0.95
C PHE A 50 -8.92 5.41 -2.39
N LEU A 51 -10.12 5.47 -2.94
CA LEU A 51 -10.40 5.90 -4.31
C LEU A 51 -11.01 7.30 -4.32
N LYS A 52 -10.63 8.11 -5.32
CA LYS A 52 -11.11 9.49 -5.46
C LYS A 52 -12.62 9.58 -5.66
N GLU A 53 -13.18 8.62 -6.39
CA GLU A 53 -14.60 8.54 -6.71
C GLU A 53 -15.08 7.10 -6.62
N LYS A 54 -16.40 6.92 -6.56
CA LYS A 54 -17.01 5.59 -6.51
C LYS A 54 -16.84 4.88 -7.85
N PRO A 55 -16.05 3.80 -7.91
CA PRO A 55 -15.90 3.04 -9.16
C PRO A 55 -17.08 2.08 -9.35
N ASN A 56 -17.09 1.40 -10.50
CA ASN A 56 -17.93 0.22 -10.67
C ASN A 56 -17.42 -0.90 -9.75
N SER A 57 -18.31 -1.46 -8.91
CA SER A 57 -17.95 -2.54 -7.99
C SER A 57 -17.47 -3.81 -8.69
N ASP A 58 -17.99 -4.09 -9.88
CA ASP A 58 -17.61 -5.27 -10.66
C ASP A 58 -16.21 -5.08 -11.26
N GLU A 59 -15.87 -3.85 -11.63
CA GLU A 59 -14.54 -3.48 -12.12
C GLU A 59 -13.49 -3.62 -11.01
N ILE A 60 -13.76 -3.13 -9.79
CA ILE A 60 -12.85 -3.37 -8.64
C ILE A 60 -12.65 -4.86 -8.43
N ARG A 61 -13.75 -5.63 -8.39
CA ARG A 61 -13.68 -7.07 -8.14
C ARG A 61 -12.87 -7.76 -9.23
N SER A 62 -13.07 -7.42 -10.50
CA SER A 62 -12.28 -7.97 -11.61
C SER A 62 -10.81 -7.60 -11.47
N ILE A 63 -10.44 -6.32 -11.31
CA ILE A 63 -9.04 -5.89 -11.20
C ILE A 63 -8.32 -6.52 -10.00
N ILE A 64 -8.95 -6.52 -8.83
CA ILE A 64 -8.35 -7.06 -7.60
C ILE A 64 -8.30 -8.60 -7.66
N THR A 65 -9.37 -9.26 -8.13
CA THR A 65 -9.42 -10.74 -8.18
C THR A 65 -8.51 -11.28 -9.28
N GLU A 66 -8.49 -10.67 -10.46
CA GLU A 66 -7.64 -11.12 -11.57
C GLU A 66 -6.18 -10.70 -11.36
N GLY A 67 -5.94 -9.51 -10.83
CA GLY A 67 -4.59 -8.98 -10.60
C GLY A 67 -3.90 -9.55 -9.36
N LEU A 68 -4.65 -9.79 -8.27
CA LEU A 68 -4.10 -10.20 -6.98
C LEU A 68 -4.60 -11.57 -6.51
N GLY A 69 -5.58 -12.19 -7.17
CA GLY A 69 -6.10 -13.51 -6.78
C GLY A 69 -6.87 -13.52 -5.46
N VAL A 70 -7.32 -12.37 -4.96
CA VAL A 70 -7.96 -12.22 -3.64
C VAL A 70 -9.25 -11.43 -3.75
N MET A 71 -10.24 -11.76 -2.93
CA MET A 71 -11.51 -11.03 -2.88
C MET A 71 -11.37 -9.80 -1.95
N PRO A 72 -11.64 -8.57 -2.43
CA PRO A 72 -11.60 -7.38 -1.59
C PRO A 72 -12.83 -7.26 -0.68
N ALA A 73 -12.66 -6.61 0.46
CA ALA A 73 -13.75 -6.03 1.23
C ALA A 73 -13.95 -4.56 0.82
N LEU A 74 -15.21 -4.13 0.67
CA LEU A 74 -15.56 -2.78 0.22
C LEU A 74 -16.31 -2.03 1.33
N TYR A 75 -15.84 -0.82 1.62
CA TYR A 75 -16.38 0.12 2.61
C TYR A 75 -16.65 1.48 1.93
N ASP A 76 -17.27 2.40 2.67
CA ASP A 76 -17.52 3.78 2.22
C ASP A 76 -18.19 3.86 0.84
N HIS A 77 -19.29 3.12 0.65
CA HIS A 77 -19.99 3.02 -0.63
C HIS A 77 -19.13 2.53 -1.81
N GLY A 78 -18.04 1.82 -1.54
CA GLY A 78 -17.13 1.23 -2.52
C GLY A 78 -15.86 2.03 -2.80
N THR A 79 -15.64 3.17 -2.12
CA THR A 79 -14.42 3.97 -2.30
C THR A 79 -13.27 3.60 -1.38
N HIS A 80 -13.52 2.76 -0.38
CA HIS A 80 -12.48 2.25 0.52
C HIS A 80 -12.42 0.74 0.38
N ILE A 81 -11.32 0.26 -0.19
CA ILE A 81 -11.09 -1.15 -0.46
C ILE A 81 -10.08 -1.69 0.55
N VAL A 82 -10.39 -2.81 1.18
CA VAL A 82 -9.49 -3.48 2.13
C VAL A 82 -9.14 -4.86 1.59
N VAL A 83 -7.83 -5.14 1.49
CA VAL A 83 -7.30 -6.40 0.98
C VAL A 83 -6.27 -6.95 1.96
N ALA A 84 -6.51 -8.15 2.48
CA ALA A 84 -5.52 -8.87 3.29
C ALA A 84 -4.83 -9.92 2.41
N HIS A 85 -3.58 -9.68 2.04
CA HIS A 85 -2.83 -10.56 1.14
C HIS A 85 -1.32 -10.45 1.35
N ARG A 86 -0.57 -11.34 0.69
CA ARG A 86 0.88 -11.25 0.60
C ARG A 86 1.22 -10.24 -0.50
N PHE A 87 1.84 -9.13 -0.13
CA PHE A 87 2.08 -8.00 -1.02
C PHE A 87 3.57 -7.77 -1.27
N ASN A 88 3.89 -7.40 -2.51
CA ASN A 88 5.16 -6.78 -2.88
C ASN A 88 4.91 -5.39 -3.49
N LEU A 89 5.98 -4.65 -3.78
CA LEU A 89 5.86 -3.27 -4.31
C LEU A 89 5.24 -3.24 -5.71
N GLN A 90 5.48 -4.25 -6.56
CA GLN A 90 4.89 -4.32 -7.90
C GLN A 90 3.36 -4.45 -7.86
N MET A 91 2.81 -5.13 -6.87
CA MET A 91 1.36 -5.19 -6.67
C MET A 91 0.78 -3.82 -6.28
N LEU A 92 1.49 -3.04 -5.45
CA LEU A 92 1.07 -1.67 -5.10
C LEU A 92 1.10 -0.74 -6.31
N GLU A 93 2.13 -0.87 -7.15
CA GLU A 93 2.23 -0.15 -8.43
C GLU A 93 1.08 -0.53 -9.36
N TYR A 94 0.80 -1.83 -9.53
CA TYR A 94 -0.30 -2.32 -10.35
C TYR A 94 -1.64 -1.72 -9.91
N ILE A 95 -1.96 -1.75 -8.62
CA ILE A 95 -3.20 -1.17 -8.07
C ILE A 95 -3.24 0.34 -8.31
N SER A 96 -2.13 1.02 -8.04
CA SER A 96 -2.02 2.48 -8.22
C SER A 96 -2.26 2.92 -9.66
N ASN A 97 -1.88 2.09 -10.63
CA ASN A 97 -2.00 2.39 -12.05
C ASN A 97 -3.35 1.98 -12.66
N ASN A 98 -4.00 0.95 -12.12
CA ASN A 98 -5.24 0.40 -12.70
C ASN A 98 -6.53 0.88 -11.99
N LEU A 99 -6.42 1.53 -10.84
CA LEU A 99 -7.57 2.11 -10.14
C LEU A 99 -7.43 3.65 -10.01
N ASN A 100 -8.56 4.34 -9.85
CA ASN A 100 -8.59 5.78 -9.56
C ASN A 100 -8.21 6.07 -8.08
N VAL A 101 -7.03 5.61 -7.69
CA VAL A 101 -6.51 5.69 -6.33
C VAL A 101 -6.22 7.14 -5.94
N GLU A 102 -6.72 7.49 -4.77
CA GLU A 102 -6.35 8.68 -4.02
C GLU A 102 -5.14 8.38 -3.12
N LYS A 103 -5.20 7.29 -2.36
CA LYS A 103 -4.18 6.93 -1.36
C LYS A 103 -4.16 5.43 -1.08
N ILE A 104 -2.99 4.87 -0.82
CA ILE A 104 -2.79 3.49 -0.36
C ILE A 104 -2.06 3.53 0.97
N ARG A 105 -2.63 2.84 1.96
CA ARG A 105 -2.03 2.59 3.27
C ARG A 105 -2.04 1.10 3.57
N GLY A 106 -1.32 0.71 4.61
CA GLY A 106 -1.28 -0.69 4.96
C GLY A 106 -0.62 -0.94 6.29
N THR A 107 -1.04 -2.05 6.90
CA THR A 107 -0.53 -2.51 8.17
C THR A 107 -0.05 -3.94 8.04
N PHE A 108 1.16 -4.19 8.56
CA PHE A 108 1.72 -5.53 8.57
C PHE A 108 0.90 -6.45 9.47
N THR A 109 0.47 -7.57 8.90
CA THR A 109 -0.42 -8.55 9.56
C THR A 109 0.33 -9.74 10.16
N GLY A 110 1.61 -9.94 9.86
CA GLY A 110 2.42 -11.03 10.39
C GLY A 110 3.14 -11.87 9.33
N ALA A 111 4.08 -12.72 9.77
CA ALA A 111 4.95 -13.52 8.90
C ALA A 111 4.31 -14.84 8.39
N GLY A 112 2.99 -14.88 8.15
CA GLY A 112 2.35 -16.01 7.45
C GLY A 112 1.23 -16.78 8.18
N ARG A 113 0.66 -16.27 9.28
CA ARG A 113 -0.53 -16.86 9.93
C ARG A 113 -1.56 -15.84 10.47
N GLY A 114 -1.38 -14.55 10.21
CA GLY A 114 -2.28 -13.53 10.70
C GLY A 114 -3.58 -13.51 9.89
N ALA A 115 -4.72 -13.56 10.57
CA ALA A 115 -5.98 -13.10 9.98
C ALA A 115 -5.84 -11.60 9.63
N SER A 116 -6.64 -11.12 8.68
CA SER A 116 -6.82 -9.68 8.48
C SER A 116 -7.10 -9.02 9.83
N ILE A 117 -6.45 -7.89 10.12
CA ILE A 117 -6.79 -7.09 11.31
C ILE A 117 -7.96 -6.13 11.05
N GLY A 118 -8.50 -6.12 9.82
CA GLY A 118 -9.52 -5.17 9.39
C GLY A 118 -8.93 -3.81 9.01
N PRO A 119 -9.78 -2.86 8.55
CA PRO A 119 -9.36 -1.50 8.31
C PRO A 119 -8.93 -0.84 9.63
N VAL A 120 -7.80 -0.14 9.61
CA VAL A 120 -7.29 0.62 10.76
C VAL A 120 -7.17 2.12 10.46
N PHE A 121 -7.35 2.53 9.20
CA PHE A 121 -7.30 3.93 8.80
C PHE A 121 -8.70 4.45 8.44
N GLU A 122 -9.02 5.65 8.91
CA GLU A 122 -10.16 6.40 8.42
C GLU A 122 -9.80 7.15 7.14
N ARG A 123 -10.81 7.40 6.30
CA ARG A 123 -10.63 8.13 5.04
C ARG A 123 -10.04 9.52 5.25
N ASP A 124 -10.50 10.20 6.30
CA ASP A 124 -10.14 11.60 6.59
C ASP A 124 -8.96 11.72 7.57
N ASP A 125 -8.28 10.61 7.89
CA ASP A 125 -7.13 10.63 8.79
C ASP A 125 -5.99 11.46 8.18
N LYS A 126 -5.56 12.46 8.95
CA LYS A 126 -4.37 13.23 8.62
C LYS A 126 -3.14 12.31 8.56
N PRO A 127 -2.11 12.64 7.76
CA PRO A 127 -0.81 12.04 7.96
C PRO A 127 -0.40 12.26 9.41
N ASP A 128 -0.03 11.20 10.11
CA ASP A 128 0.71 11.33 11.36
C ASP A 128 2.02 12.04 10.99
N TYR A 129 2.13 13.34 11.30
CA TYR A 129 3.35 14.10 11.08
C TYR A 129 4.40 13.70 12.11
#